data_AF-A8Y217-F1
#
_entry.id   AF-A8Y217-F1
#
_cell.length_a   1.000
_cell.length_b   1.000
_cell.length_c   1.000
_cell.angle_alpha   90.00
_cell.angle_beta   90.00
_cell.angle_gamma   90.00
#
_symmetry.space_group_name_H-M   'P 1'
#
loop_
_entity.id
_entity.type
_entity.pdbx_description
1 polymer ?
#
loop_
_entity_poly.entity_id
_entity_poly.type
_entity_poly.pdbx_seq_one_letter_code
_entity_poly.pdbx_strand_id
1 'polypeptide(L)'
;MRVCPLFTLVFYVLNTVSHVGTQQAFISVSYPAISRIIPHATNANAFALAQGLNTNTGKFAAQRTLVNQFFNQNKAGKPNPKTLSLYDNSTYSKQKLIALVNNRQAINNWWSQDLTPGLTKIYNAATATSYKNLYAYFDSRYINSFSYTVVYWMLTVLMKVYRFLWF
;
A
#
# COMPACT_ATOMS: atom_id res chain seq x y z
N MET A 1 19.72 -7.45 -32.19
CA MET A 1 19.18 -6.50 -31.18
C MET A 1 18.69 -7.29 -29.97
N ARG A 2 19.40 -7.24 -28.84
CA ARG A 2 18.95 -7.86 -27.58
C ARG A 2 18.03 -6.86 -26.87
N VAL A 3 16.73 -7.01 -27.05
CA VAL A 3 15.74 -6.23 -26.29
C VAL A 3 15.91 -6.62 -24.83
N CYS A 4 16.43 -5.68 -24.04
CA CYS A 4 16.76 -5.91 -22.63
C CYS A 4 15.48 -6.31 -21.88
N PRO A 5 15.44 -7.44 -21.14
CA PRO A 5 14.23 -7.90 -20.46
C PRO A 5 13.70 -6.89 -19.44
N LEU A 6 14.57 -6.01 -18.92
CA LEU A 6 14.20 -4.87 -18.09
C LEU A 6 13.33 -3.85 -18.85
N PHE A 7 13.62 -3.60 -20.13
CA PHE A 7 12.89 -2.63 -20.93
C PHE A 7 11.48 -3.13 -21.23
N THR A 8 11.33 -4.42 -21.56
CA THR A 8 10.02 -5.06 -21.75
C THR A 8 9.23 -5.16 -20.45
N LEU A 9 9.89 -5.44 -19.31
CA LEU A 9 9.23 -5.44 -18.00
C LEU A 9 8.70 -4.06 -17.62
N VAL A 10 9.50 -3.01 -17.83
CA VAL A 10 9.10 -1.62 -17.62
C VAL A 10 7.97 -1.24 -18.58
N PHE A 11 8.04 -1.64 -19.85
CA PHE A 11 6.97 -1.41 -20.82
C PHE A 11 5.66 -2.10 -20.45
N TYR A 12 5.75 -3.34 -19.93
CA TYR A 12 4.59 -4.11 -19.48
C TYR A 12 3.97 -3.50 -18.24
N VAL A 13 4.77 -3.09 -17.25
CA VAL A 13 4.31 -2.36 -16.06
C VAL A 13 3.66 -1.02 -16.45
N LEU A 14 4.26 -0.28 -17.38
CA LEU A 14 3.74 1.03 -17.81
C LEU A 14 2.41 0.94 -18.58
N ASN A 15 2.13 -0.15 -19.30
CA ASN A 15 0.90 -0.32 -20.06
C ASN A 15 -0.20 -1.10 -19.30
N THR A 16 0.16 -2.03 -18.40
CA THR A 16 -0.83 -2.80 -17.61
C THR A 16 -1.43 -2.02 -16.45
N VAL A 17 -0.70 -1.02 -15.91
CA VAL A 17 -1.18 -0.13 -14.83
C VAL A 17 -2.38 0.73 -15.29
N SER A 18 -2.53 0.92 -16.60
CA SER A 18 -3.54 1.80 -17.17
C SER A 18 -4.96 1.22 -17.16
N HIS A 19 -5.17 -0.11 -17.07
CA HIS A 19 -6.47 -0.67 -17.52
C HIS A 19 -7.28 -1.57 -16.59
N VAL A 20 -6.79 -2.16 -15.48
CA VAL A 20 -7.67 -3.14 -14.78
C VAL A 20 -7.63 -3.15 -13.23
N GLY A 21 -6.78 -2.39 -12.53
CA GLY A 21 -6.69 -2.51 -11.05
C GLY A 21 -6.57 -1.23 -10.24
N THR A 22 -6.43 -0.08 -10.87
CA THR A 22 -5.90 1.14 -10.24
C THR A 22 -6.91 1.98 -9.46
N GLN A 23 -8.20 1.64 -9.44
CA GLN A 23 -9.19 2.36 -8.61
C GLN A 23 -9.26 1.90 -7.14
N GLN A 24 -8.67 0.76 -6.76
CA GLN A 24 -8.77 0.24 -5.38
C GLN A 24 -7.41 0.12 -4.65
N ALA A 25 -6.29 0.23 -5.38
CA ALA A 25 -4.94 -0.10 -4.90
C ALA A 25 -4.37 0.83 -3.82
N PHE A 26 -4.74 2.11 -3.83
CA PHE A 26 -4.22 3.11 -2.87
C PHE A 26 -4.61 2.85 -1.41
N ILE A 27 -5.65 2.04 -1.21
CA ILE A 27 -6.32 1.96 0.09
C ILE A 27 -6.61 0.52 0.50
N SER A 28 -6.46 -0.43 -0.43
CA SER A 28 -6.63 -1.85 -0.14
C SER A 28 -5.41 -2.43 0.60
N VAL A 29 -5.63 -3.06 1.76
CA VAL A 29 -4.71 -3.98 2.42
C VAL A 29 -4.68 -5.35 1.73
N SER A 30 -3.48 -5.88 1.45
CA SER A 30 -3.30 -7.22 0.93
C SER A 30 -3.22 -8.27 2.04
N TYR A 31 -3.79 -9.45 1.79
CA TYR A 31 -3.73 -10.59 2.72
C TYR A 31 -2.28 -10.97 3.12
N PRO A 32 -1.31 -11.12 2.20
CA PRO A 32 0.06 -11.50 2.55
C PRO A 32 0.77 -10.49 3.47
N ALA A 33 0.34 -9.24 3.46
CA ALA A 33 0.90 -8.24 4.37
C ALA A 33 0.29 -8.31 5.76
N ILE A 34 -1.03 -8.57 5.85
CA ILE A 34 -1.69 -8.85 7.13
C ILE A 34 -1.09 -10.10 7.77
N SER A 35 -0.93 -11.19 7.02
CA SER A 35 -0.39 -12.44 7.58
C SER A 35 1.04 -12.31 8.12
N ARG A 36 1.84 -11.37 7.60
CA ARG A 36 3.17 -11.05 8.15
C ARG A 36 3.12 -10.25 9.45
N ILE A 37 2.05 -9.49 9.70
CA ILE A 37 1.88 -8.71 10.93
C ILE A 37 1.21 -9.55 12.03
N ILE A 38 0.33 -10.48 11.65
CA ILE A 38 -0.36 -11.41 12.57
C ILE A 38 -0.09 -12.88 12.17
N PRO A 39 1.15 -13.38 12.34
CA PRO A 39 1.54 -14.71 11.85
C PRO A 39 0.79 -15.87 12.52
N HIS A 40 0.22 -15.66 13.70
CA HIS A 40 -0.53 -16.67 14.46
C HIS A 40 -2.03 -16.70 14.15
N ALA A 41 -2.53 -15.74 13.37
CA ALA A 41 -3.93 -15.76 12.97
C ALA A 41 -4.16 -16.87 11.94
N THR A 42 -5.32 -17.53 12.02
CA THR A 42 -5.70 -18.48 10.98
C THR A 42 -5.80 -17.77 9.64
N ASN A 43 -5.55 -18.49 8.53
CA ASN A 43 -5.67 -17.92 7.18
C ASN A 43 -7.05 -17.27 6.97
N ALA A 44 -8.11 -17.89 7.50
CA ALA A 44 -9.48 -17.35 7.45
C ALA A 44 -9.60 -16.00 8.19
N ASN A 45 -9.05 -15.89 9.40
CA ASN A 45 -9.08 -14.65 10.18
C ASN A 45 -8.24 -13.53 9.54
N ALA A 46 -7.02 -13.86 9.07
CA ALA A 46 -6.17 -12.91 8.38
C ALA A 46 -6.79 -12.44 7.05
N PHE A 47 -7.45 -13.33 6.32
CA PHE A 47 -8.17 -13.00 5.10
C PHE A 47 -9.39 -12.12 5.37
N ALA A 48 -10.22 -12.48 6.36
CA ALA A 48 -11.38 -11.68 6.76
C ALA A 48 -10.98 -10.29 7.26
N LEU A 49 -9.86 -10.17 7.98
CA LEU A 49 -9.30 -8.88 8.39
C LEU A 49 -8.89 -8.04 7.17
N ALA A 50 -8.14 -8.63 6.23
CA ALA A 50 -7.74 -7.94 5.01
C ALA A 50 -8.97 -7.46 4.20
N GLN A 51 -9.97 -8.33 4.02
CA GLN A 51 -11.21 -8.01 3.34
C GLN A 51 -11.97 -6.87 4.07
N GLY A 52 -12.11 -6.96 5.38
CA GLY A 52 -12.79 -5.94 6.18
C GLY A 52 -12.09 -4.58 6.14
N LEU A 53 -10.76 -4.56 6.13
CA LEU A 53 -9.98 -3.33 5.94
C LEU A 53 -10.19 -2.75 4.54
N ASN A 54 -10.31 -3.60 3.52
CA ASN A 54 -10.58 -3.19 2.14
C ASN A 54 -11.98 -2.63 1.95
N THR A 55 -13.00 -3.23 2.58
CA THR A 55 -14.37 -2.71 2.56
C THR A 55 -14.47 -1.33 3.23
N ASN A 56 -13.62 -1.06 4.22
CA ASN A 56 -13.53 0.22 4.93
C ASN A 56 -12.45 1.15 4.36
N THR A 57 -12.07 0.95 3.10
CA THR A 57 -11.15 1.81 2.37
C THR A 57 -11.53 3.30 2.52
N GLY A 58 -10.56 4.11 2.98
CA GLY A 58 -10.71 5.56 3.17
C GLY A 58 -11.45 5.94 4.46
N LYS A 59 -12.10 4.97 5.12
CA LYS A 59 -12.79 5.12 6.39
C LYS A 59 -11.85 4.75 7.55
N PHE A 60 -10.77 5.53 7.73
CA PHE A 60 -9.67 5.19 8.65
C PHE A 60 -10.11 4.96 10.11
N ALA A 61 -11.13 5.69 10.57
CA ALA A 61 -11.71 5.45 11.90
C ALA A 61 -12.37 4.06 11.99
N ALA A 62 -13.16 3.66 10.99
CA ALA A 62 -13.77 2.34 10.92
C ALA A 62 -12.71 1.23 10.79
N GLN A 63 -11.64 1.46 10.02
CA GLN A 63 -10.50 0.54 9.93
C GLN A 63 -9.82 0.33 11.29
N ARG A 64 -9.57 1.41 12.06
CA ARG A 64 -9.03 1.30 13.43
C ARG A 64 -9.95 0.53 14.36
N THR A 65 -11.27 0.80 14.31
CA THR A 65 -12.26 0.07 15.09
C THR A 65 -12.26 -1.42 14.75
N LEU A 66 -12.18 -1.77 13.46
CA LEU A 66 -12.13 -3.14 13.00
C LEU A 66 -10.88 -3.88 13.49
N VAL A 67 -9.70 -3.22 13.45
CA VAL A 67 -8.47 -3.77 14.06
C VAL A 67 -8.67 -3.99 15.56
N ASN A 68 -9.19 -3.01 16.29
CA ASN A 68 -9.42 -3.17 17.73
C ASN A 68 -10.38 -4.33 18.04
N GLN A 69 -11.48 -4.46 17.30
CA GLN A 69 -12.44 -5.56 17.43
C GLN A 69 -11.80 -6.92 17.14
N PHE A 70 -10.98 -7.01 16.09
CA PHE A 70 -10.27 -8.23 15.72
C PHE A 70 -9.40 -8.77 16.88
N PHE A 71 -8.65 -7.89 17.54
CA PHE A 71 -7.80 -8.25 18.68
C PHE A 71 -8.61 -8.50 19.96
N ASN A 72 -9.66 -7.73 20.22
CA ASN A 72 -10.55 -7.95 21.38
C ASN A 72 -11.29 -9.30 21.29
N GLN A 73 -11.56 -9.79 20.08
CA GLN A 73 -12.16 -11.10 19.83
C GLN A 73 -11.13 -12.24 19.82
N ASN A 74 -9.85 -11.97 20.18
CA ASN A 74 -8.75 -12.93 20.14
C ASN A 74 -8.55 -13.62 18.77
N LYS A 75 -8.97 -12.98 17.67
CA LYS A 75 -8.85 -13.55 16.31
C LYS A 75 -7.42 -13.58 15.77
N ALA A 76 -6.51 -12.84 16.41
CA ALA A 76 -5.09 -12.85 16.12
C ALA A 76 -4.38 -14.17 16.51
N GLY A 77 -5.06 -15.04 17.26
CA GLY A 77 -4.47 -16.28 17.79
C GLY A 77 -3.61 -16.02 19.02
N LYS A 78 -3.11 -17.12 19.61
CA LYS A 78 -2.10 -17.06 20.68
C LYS A 78 -0.72 -17.31 20.09
N PRO A 79 0.31 -16.57 20.51
CA PRO A 79 1.68 -16.80 20.05
C PRO A 79 2.13 -18.20 20.47
N ASN A 80 2.71 -18.97 19.54
CA ASN A 80 3.29 -20.27 19.88
C ASN A 80 4.68 -20.04 20.54
N PRO A 81 4.90 -20.43 21.81
CA PRO A 81 6.09 -20.03 22.58
C PRO A 81 7.44 -20.57 22.06
N LYS A 82 7.46 -21.37 20.98
CA LYS A 82 8.69 -21.96 20.42
C LYS A 82 9.51 -21.00 19.55
N THR A 83 8.98 -19.84 19.16
CA THR A 83 9.71 -18.82 18.41
C THR A 83 9.79 -17.54 19.22
N LEU A 84 10.87 -17.40 19.98
CA LEU A 84 11.21 -16.18 20.71
C LEU A 84 11.48 -15.04 19.73
N SER A 85 10.45 -14.25 19.46
CA SER A 85 10.60 -12.88 18.98
C SER A 85 9.71 -11.97 19.80
N LEU A 86 10.25 -10.85 20.29
CA LEU A 86 9.46 -9.75 20.90
C LEU A 86 8.32 -9.27 19.98
N TYR A 87 8.39 -9.61 18.69
CA TYR A 87 7.40 -9.31 17.65
C TYR A 87 6.17 -10.22 17.63
N ASP A 88 6.15 -11.29 18.44
CA ASP A 88 5.05 -12.26 18.50
C ASP A 88 3.94 -11.90 19.51
N ASN A 89 3.98 -10.73 20.15
CA ASN A 89 2.93 -10.31 21.07
C ASN A 89 1.72 -9.70 20.32
N SER A 90 0.51 -10.17 20.66
CA SER A 90 -0.78 -9.63 20.19
C SER A 90 -0.88 -8.11 20.33
N THR A 91 -0.36 -7.54 21.43
CA THR A 91 -0.30 -6.09 21.66
C THR A 91 0.53 -5.36 20.60
N TYR A 92 1.69 -5.92 20.25
CA TYR A 92 2.59 -5.32 19.28
C TYR A 92 2.05 -5.45 17.83
N SER A 93 1.45 -6.60 17.51
CA SER A 93 0.76 -6.82 16.24
C SER A 93 -0.39 -5.83 16.04
N LYS A 94 -1.17 -5.57 17.11
CA LYS A 94 -2.21 -4.54 17.14
C LYS A 94 -1.64 -3.16 16.88
N GLN A 95 -0.57 -2.77 17.57
CA GLN A 95 0.09 -1.47 17.35
C GLN A 95 0.56 -1.31 15.90
N LYS A 96 1.17 -2.34 15.30
CA LYS A 96 1.59 -2.33 13.89
C LYS A 96 0.41 -2.16 12.93
N LEU A 97 -0.71 -2.84 13.16
CA LEU A 97 -1.88 -2.70 12.30
C LEU A 97 -2.55 -1.32 12.44
N ILE A 98 -2.59 -0.75 13.65
CA ILE A 98 -3.06 0.62 13.85
C ILE A 98 -2.11 1.62 13.19
N ALA A 99 -0.80 1.44 13.32
CA ALA A 99 0.20 2.28 12.67
C ALA A 99 0.08 2.21 11.14
N LEU A 100 -0.19 1.03 10.57
CA LEU A 100 -0.46 0.86 9.14
C LEU A 100 -1.66 1.72 8.69
N VAL A 101 -2.77 1.69 9.43
CA VAL A 101 -3.97 2.50 9.13
C VAL A 101 -3.66 4.00 9.25
N ASN A 102 -2.93 4.41 10.29
CA ASN A 102 -2.55 5.81 10.50
C ASN A 102 -1.63 6.33 9.39
N ASN A 103 -0.65 5.53 8.97
CA ASN A 103 0.25 5.89 7.88
C ASN A 103 -0.53 6.11 6.58
N ARG A 104 -1.52 5.29 6.29
CA ARG A 104 -2.38 5.49 5.10
C ARG A 104 -3.24 6.74 5.20
N GLN A 105 -3.75 7.05 6.38
CA GLN A 105 -4.46 8.32 6.60
C GLN A 105 -3.53 9.51 6.30
N ALA A 106 -2.30 9.47 6.81
CA ALA A 106 -1.32 10.53 6.58
C ALA A 106 -0.96 10.66 5.08
N ILE A 107 -0.73 9.54 4.39
CA ILE A 107 -0.44 9.52 2.95
C ILE A 107 -1.61 10.07 2.13
N ASN A 108 -2.84 9.66 2.46
CA ASN A 108 -4.03 10.17 1.79
C ASN A 108 -4.16 11.69 1.97
N ASN A 109 -3.93 12.19 3.19
CA ASN A 109 -3.94 13.61 3.48
C ASN A 109 -2.86 14.35 2.69
N TRP A 110 -1.61 13.86 2.71
CA TRP A 110 -0.49 14.43 1.95
C TRP A 110 -0.79 14.53 0.44
N TRP A 111 -1.36 13.47 -0.14
CA TRP A 111 -1.79 13.47 -1.54
C TRP A 111 -2.87 14.53 -1.81
N SER A 112 -3.87 14.65 -0.92
CA SER A 112 -4.96 15.60 -1.11
C SER A 112 -4.59 17.06 -0.87
N GLN A 113 -3.72 17.32 0.12
CA GLN A 113 -3.44 18.68 0.61
C GLN A 113 -2.27 19.31 -0.13
N ASP A 114 -1.21 18.55 -0.39
CA ASP A 114 0.04 19.11 -0.90
C ASP A 114 0.34 18.62 -2.32
N LEU A 115 0.37 17.30 -2.50
CA LEU A 115 1.00 16.71 -3.67
C LEU A 115 0.15 16.82 -4.94
N THR A 116 -1.16 16.52 -4.87
CA THR A 116 -2.04 16.67 -6.04
C THR A 116 -2.14 18.13 -6.49
N PRO A 117 -2.38 19.12 -5.60
CA PRO A 117 -2.37 20.53 -5.97
C PRO A 117 -1.03 20.99 -6.54
N GLY A 118 0.09 20.60 -5.92
CA GLY A 118 1.44 20.95 -6.39
C GLY A 118 1.73 20.40 -7.79
N LEU A 119 1.47 19.10 -8.02
CA LEU A 119 1.64 18.48 -9.33
C LEU A 119 0.71 19.06 -10.39
N THR A 120 -0.50 19.47 -10.00
CA THR A 120 -1.46 20.12 -10.92
C THR A 120 -0.94 21.48 -11.39
N LYS A 121 -0.29 22.25 -10.51
CA LYS A 121 0.35 23.53 -10.87
C LYS A 121 1.55 23.36 -11.82
N ILE A 122 2.34 22.31 -11.64
CA ILE A 122 3.58 22.10 -12.42
C ILE A 122 3.29 21.49 -13.79
N TYR A 123 2.39 20.49 -13.87
CA TYR A 123 2.17 19.72 -15.10
C TYR A 123 0.79 19.97 -15.70
N ASN A 124 -0.26 19.60 -14.94
CA ASN A 124 -1.71 19.77 -15.16
C ASN A 124 -2.47 18.68 -14.37
N ALA A 125 -3.81 18.75 -14.34
CA ALA A 125 -4.64 17.82 -13.59
C ALA A 125 -4.56 16.37 -14.10
N ALA A 126 -4.43 16.15 -15.41
CA ALA A 126 -4.36 14.81 -16.00
C ALA A 126 -3.05 14.09 -15.63
N THR A 127 -1.93 14.80 -15.70
CA THR A 127 -0.61 14.28 -15.31
C THR A 127 -0.53 14.05 -13.80
N ALA A 128 -1.06 14.97 -12.99
CA ALA A 128 -1.14 14.80 -11.54
C ALA A 128 -1.94 13.55 -11.15
N THR A 129 -3.07 13.31 -11.84
CA THR A 129 -3.89 12.10 -11.65
C THR A 129 -3.12 10.84 -12.05
N SER A 130 -2.38 10.87 -13.16
CA SER A 130 -1.53 9.73 -13.57
C SER A 130 -0.44 9.40 -12.54
N TYR A 131 0.24 10.41 -11.98
CA TYR A 131 1.26 10.19 -10.95
C TYR A 131 0.68 9.71 -9.64
N LYS A 132 -0.51 10.19 -9.28
CA LYS A 132 -1.30 9.63 -8.18
C LYS A 132 -1.54 8.15 -8.45
N ASN A 133 -2.21 7.79 -9.54
CA ASN A 133 -2.52 6.39 -9.86
C ASN A 133 -1.27 5.46 -9.88
N LEU A 134 -0.12 5.98 -10.32
CA LEU A 134 1.15 5.26 -10.27
C LEU A 134 1.62 4.97 -8.84
N TYR A 135 1.49 5.93 -7.92
CA TYR A 135 1.79 5.68 -6.51
C TYR A 135 0.87 4.60 -5.94
N ALA A 136 -0.43 4.61 -6.29
CA ALA A 136 -1.40 3.58 -5.88
C ALA A 136 -0.87 2.17 -6.09
N TYR A 137 -0.32 1.97 -7.29
CA TYR A 137 0.17 0.69 -7.74
C TYR A 137 1.34 0.22 -6.89
N PHE A 138 2.31 1.10 -6.62
CA PHE A 138 3.44 0.75 -5.76
C PHE A 138 3.03 0.55 -4.30
N ASP A 139 2.09 1.33 -3.79
CA ASP A 139 1.60 1.20 -2.42
C ASP A 139 0.91 -0.14 -2.18
N SER A 140 0.12 -0.62 -3.15
CA SER A 140 -0.50 -1.95 -3.08
C SER A 140 0.52 -3.10 -3.06
N ARG A 141 1.70 -2.90 -3.66
CA ARG A 141 2.78 -3.91 -3.74
C ARG A 141 3.71 -3.88 -2.53
N TYR A 142 4.04 -2.68 -2.05
CA TYR A 142 4.99 -2.46 -0.95
C TYR A 142 4.29 -1.95 0.31
N ILE A 143 3.14 -2.53 0.57
CA ILE A 143 2.19 -2.10 1.59
C ILE A 143 2.72 -2.11 3.03
N ASN A 144 3.78 -2.89 3.26
CA ASN A 144 4.51 -2.99 4.53
C ASN A 144 5.73 -2.06 4.58
N SER A 145 5.99 -1.28 3.53
CA SER A 145 7.14 -0.38 3.44
C SER A 145 6.83 0.85 2.58
N PHE A 146 6.47 1.92 3.28
CA PHE A 146 6.32 3.26 2.69
C PHE A 146 7.59 3.70 1.94
N SER A 147 8.79 3.41 2.48
CA SER A 147 10.05 3.76 1.84
C SER A 147 10.19 3.12 0.46
N TYR A 148 9.86 1.83 0.31
CA TYR A 148 9.88 1.18 -1.01
C TYR A 148 8.82 1.78 -1.94
N THR A 149 7.59 2.02 -1.46
CA THR A 149 6.54 2.68 -2.25
C THR A 149 7.03 4.02 -2.84
N VAL A 150 7.59 4.88 -2.00
CA VAL A 150 8.06 6.21 -2.41
C VAL A 150 9.25 6.12 -3.37
N VAL A 151 10.25 5.30 -3.06
CA VAL A 151 11.46 5.16 -3.89
C VAL A 151 11.10 4.69 -5.30
N TYR A 152 10.31 3.62 -5.42
CA TYR A 152 9.92 3.09 -6.74
C TYR A 152 9.01 4.04 -7.51
N TRP A 153 8.10 4.74 -6.81
CA TRP A 153 7.27 5.77 -7.44
C TRP A 153 8.11 6.93 -7.98
N MET A 154 8.99 7.52 -7.15
CA MET A 154 9.84 8.65 -7.56
C MET A 154 10.77 8.27 -8.71
N LEU A 155 11.40 7.10 -8.64
CA LEU A 155 12.27 6.60 -9.72
C LEU A 155 11.51 6.48 -11.05
N THR A 156 10.27 5.99 -11.00
CA THR A 156 9.43 5.84 -12.20
C THR A 156 8.97 7.18 -12.76
N VAL A 157 8.60 8.13 -11.89
CA VAL A 157 8.27 9.51 -12.31
C VAL A 157 9.48 10.16 -12.97
N LEU A 158 10.67 10.08 -12.36
CA LEU A 158 11.91 10.62 -12.91
C LEU A 158 12.21 10.04 -14.29
N MET A 159 12.17 8.71 -14.46
CA MET A 159 12.40 8.07 -15.77
C MET A 159 11.39 8.52 -16.83
N LYS A 160 10.12 8.76 -16.47
CA LYS A 160 9.12 9.32 -17.39
C LYS A 160 9.44 10.75 -17.81
N VAL A 161 9.86 11.60 -16.87
CA VAL A 161 10.19 13.00 -17.14
C VAL A 161 11.45 13.12 -18.01
N TYR A 162 12.50 12.34 -17.72
CA TYR A 162 13.72 12.36 -18.53
C TYR A 162 13.49 11.89 -19.99
N ARG A 163 12.47 11.06 -20.23
CA ARG A 163 12.12 10.62 -21.60
C ARG A 163 11.51 11.73 -22.45
N PHE A 164 10.96 12.79 -21.83
CA PHE A 164 10.39 13.96 -22.50
C PHE A 164 11.42 15.05 -22.81
N LEU A 165 12.63 14.97 -22.24
CA LEU A 165 13.72 15.93 -22.45
C LEU A 165 14.68 15.54 -23.59
N TRP A 166 14.47 14.37 -24.22
CA TRP A 166 15.32 13.81 -25.27
C TRP A 166 14.59 13.68 -26.63
N PHE A 167 13.46 14.36 -26.80
CA PHE A 167 12.75 14.58 -28.06
C PHE A 167 12.40 16.06 -28.17
#